data_AF-A0A1Q7GNH4-F1
#
_entry.id   AF-A0A1Q7GNH4-F1
#
_cell.length_a   1.000
_cell.length_b   1.000
_cell.length_c   1.000
_cell.angle_alpha   90.00
_cell.angle_beta   90.00
_cell.angle_gamma   90.00
#
_symmetry.space_group_name_H-M   'P 1'
#
loop_
_entity.id
_entity.type
_entity.pdbx_description
1 polymer ?
#
loop_
_entity_poly.entity_id
_entity_poly.type
_entity_poly.pdbx_seq_one_letter_code
_entity_poly.pdbx_strand_id
1 'polypeptide(L)'
;MSDLVEATTHGLKRVQALVTSLTADSLPRMLGNGWTVAATLARLAFWDHWVEARWNHFSRTGSFHDLPDDITDLVNEAAMAEWHALPPPETVRLCLDAAISVTRRIERLSSQDIAAAVETGRLPMVNRTLHWYPHLDAIDRVAR
;
A
#
# COMPACT_ATOMS: atom_id res chain seq x y z
N MET A 1 -12.50 -12.97 -13.33
CA MET A 1 -11.38 -12.20 -12.74
C MET A 1 -10.76 -13.13 -11.70
N SER A 2 -9.45 -13.07 -11.41
CA SER A 2 -8.86 -13.97 -10.39
C SER A 2 -9.31 -13.56 -8.99
N ASP A 3 -9.56 -14.52 -8.08
CA ASP A 3 -9.91 -14.27 -6.67
C ASP A 3 -8.93 -13.29 -5.99
N LEU A 4 -7.67 -13.28 -6.41
CA LEU A 4 -6.63 -12.36 -5.91
C LEU A 4 -6.90 -10.90 -6.28
N VAL A 5 -7.37 -10.66 -7.51
CA VAL A 5 -7.74 -9.32 -7.99
C VAL A 5 -9.01 -8.85 -7.29
N GLU A 6 -10.00 -9.75 -7.16
CA GLU A 6 -11.24 -9.45 -6.44
C GLU A 6 -11.00 -9.11 -4.96
N ALA A 7 -10.04 -9.80 -4.31
CA ALA A 7 -9.62 -9.48 -2.96
C ALA A 7 -9.08 -8.05 -2.85
N THR A 8 -8.28 -7.58 -3.81
CA THR A 8 -7.82 -6.18 -3.86
C THR A 8 -8.99 -5.21 -4.00
N THR A 9 -9.91 -5.44 -4.93
CA THR A 9 -11.09 -4.59 -5.14
C THR A 9 -11.98 -4.53 -3.88
N HIS A 10 -12.15 -5.65 -3.18
CA HIS A 10 -12.85 -5.65 -1.88
C HIS A 10 -12.05 -4.88 -0.83
N GLY A 11 -10.74 -5.14 -0.73
CA GLY A 11 -9.85 -4.48 0.23
C GLY A 11 -9.86 -2.97 0.12
N LEU A 12 -10.01 -2.42 -1.09
CA LEU A 12 -10.14 -0.99 -1.31
C LEU A 12 -11.31 -0.38 -0.54
N LYS A 13 -12.45 -1.09 -0.43
CA LYS A 13 -13.60 -0.63 0.37
C LYS A 13 -13.24 -0.51 1.84
N ARG A 14 -12.41 -1.43 2.37
CA ARG A 14 -11.93 -1.38 3.74
C ARG A 14 -10.97 -0.21 3.96
N VAL A 15 -10.04 0.02 3.02
CA VAL A 15 -9.16 1.20 3.04
C VAL A 15 -10.01 2.47 3.09
N GLN A 16 -10.97 2.60 2.17
CA GLN A 16 -11.87 3.76 2.09
C GLN A 16 -12.66 3.98 3.38
N ALA A 17 -13.22 2.91 3.96
CA ALA A 17 -13.95 2.98 5.22
C ALA A 17 -13.06 3.46 6.37
N LEU A 18 -11.84 2.91 6.48
CA LEU A 18 -10.88 3.33 7.52
C LEU A 18 -10.54 4.80 7.37
N VAL A 19 -10.04 5.22 6.20
CA VAL A 19 -9.55 6.60 6.00
C VAL A 19 -10.65 7.64 6.18
N THR A 20 -11.90 7.32 5.83
CA THR A 20 -13.06 8.19 6.04
C THR A 20 -13.45 8.32 7.51
N SER A 21 -13.12 7.32 8.34
CA SER A 21 -13.41 7.33 9.78
C SER A 21 -12.34 8.03 10.62
N LEU A 22 -11.17 8.31 10.06
CA LEU A 22 -10.08 8.96 10.78
C LEU A 22 -10.37 10.45 11.02
N THR A 23 -10.04 10.91 12.22
CA THR A 23 -10.17 12.32 12.62
C THR A 23 -8.80 12.97 12.74
N ALA A 24 -8.75 14.30 12.85
CA ALA A 24 -7.51 15.03 13.09
C ALA A 24 -6.75 14.50 14.33
N ASP A 25 -7.47 14.09 15.38
CA ASP A 25 -6.91 13.54 16.62
C ASP A 25 -6.43 12.08 16.48
N SER A 26 -6.92 11.36 15.47
CA SER A 26 -6.47 9.99 15.17
C SER A 26 -5.08 10.01 14.52
N LEU A 27 -4.80 10.99 13.66
CA LEU A 27 -3.63 11.02 12.79
C LEU A 27 -2.26 11.10 13.51
N PRO A 28 -2.08 11.88 14.60
CA PRO A 28 -0.80 11.93 15.31
C PRO A 28 -0.59 10.75 16.27
N ARG A 29 -1.56 9.84 16.42
CA ARG A 29 -1.44 8.73 17.38
C ARG A 29 -0.33 7.76 16.98
N MET A 30 0.42 7.30 17.98
CA MET A 30 1.58 6.42 17.81
C MET A 30 1.15 4.95 17.69
N LEU A 31 1.74 4.23 16.73
CA LEU A 31 1.66 2.78 16.59
C LEU A 31 2.89 2.07 17.19
N GLY A 32 3.96 2.83 17.49
CA GLY A 32 5.22 2.34 18.06
C GLY A 32 6.44 2.67 17.18
N ASN A 33 7.64 2.70 17.78
CA ASN A 33 8.92 2.88 17.05
C ASN A 33 8.93 4.08 16.08
N GLY A 34 8.38 5.22 16.50
CA GLY A 34 8.31 6.42 15.65
C GLY A 34 7.10 6.48 14.71
N TRP A 35 6.42 5.37 14.44
CA TRP A 35 5.28 5.35 13.52
C TRP A 35 4.05 6.03 14.12
N THR A 36 3.50 7.01 13.40
CA THR A 36 2.16 7.57 13.64
C THR A 36 1.16 6.99 12.66
N VAL A 37 -0.14 7.18 12.90
CA VAL A 37 -1.20 6.84 11.93
C VAL A 37 -0.91 7.55 10.61
N ALA A 38 -0.62 8.87 10.64
CA ALA A 38 -0.31 9.63 9.44
C ALA A 38 0.91 9.09 8.66
N ALA A 39 2.02 8.79 9.35
CA ALA A 39 3.21 8.22 8.71
C ALA A 39 2.92 6.83 8.11
N THR A 40 2.10 6.04 8.78
CA THR A 40 1.69 4.71 8.29
C THR A 40 0.83 4.82 7.01
N LEU A 41 -0.07 5.81 6.93
CA LEU A 41 -0.83 6.09 5.71
C LEU A 41 0.09 6.54 4.55
N ALA A 42 1.09 7.36 4.84
CA ALA A 42 2.09 7.77 3.84
C ALA A 42 2.92 6.57 3.33
N ARG A 43 3.33 5.66 4.23
CA ARG A 43 3.96 4.37 3.87
C ARG A 43 3.06 3.54 2.96
N LEU A 44 1.77 3.41 3.29
CA LEU A 44 0.81 2.66 2.45
C LEU A 44 0.77 3.23 1.03
N ALA A 45 0.66 4.56 0.90
CA ALA A 45 0.68 5.23 -0.40
C ALA A 45 1.98 4.97 -1.18
N PHE A 46 3.13 5.10 -0.52
CA PHE A 46 4.43 4.87 -1.14
C PHE A 46 4.55 3.45 -1.72
N TRP A 47 4.20 2.43 -0.94
CA TRP A 47 4.33 1.04 -1.39
C TRP A 47 3.28 0.64 -2.45
N ASP A 48 2.14 1.33 -2.52
CA ASP A 48 1.19 1.17 -3.62
C ASP A 48 1.73 1.78 -4.92
N HIS A 49 2.32 2.98 -4.85
CA HIS A 49 3.04 3.58 -6.00
C HIS A 49 4.24 2.74 -6.45
N TRP A 50 4.96 2.12 -5.50
CA TRP A 50 6.02 1.16 -5.80
C TRP A 50 5.51 -0.02 -6.63
N VAL A 51 4.37 -0.62 -6.25
CA VAL A 51 3.75 -1.71 -7.03
C VAL A 51 3.37 -1.24 -8.44
N GLU A 52 2.80 -0.05 -8.60
CA GLU A 52 2.50 0.51 -9.91
C GLU A 52 3.77 0.72 -10.76
N ALA A 53 4.82 1.30 -10.18
CA ALA A 53 6.10 1.51 -10.85
C ALA A 53 6.71 0.19 -11.34
N ARG A 54 6.61 -0.87 -10.52
CA ARG A 54 7.05 -2.22 -10.88
C ARG A 54 6.24 -2.82 -12.02
N TRP A 55 4.92 -2.64 -12.01
CA TRP A 55 4.08 -3.05 -13.13
C TRP A 55 4.38 -2.28 -14.41
N ASN A 56 4.68 -0.98 -14.32
CA ASN A 56 5.09 -0.17 -15.47
C ASN A 56 6.48 -0.55 -15.99
N HIS A 57 7.38 -1.01 -15.11
CA HIS A 57 8.65 -1.60 -15.52
C HIS A 57 8.43 -2.92 -16.24
N PHE A 58 7.68 -3.85 -15.64
CA PHE A 58 7.37 -5.15 -16.21
C PHE A 58 6.73 -5.03 -17.60
N SER A 59 5.76 -4.12 -17.79
CA SER A 59 5.14 -3.92 -19.11
C SER A 59 6.10 -3.43 -20.19
N ARG A 60 7.25 -2.85 -19.82
CA ARG A 60 8.28 -2.40 -20.77
C ARG A 60 9.37 -3.44 -21.02
N THR A 61 9.70 -4.25 -20.01
CA THR A 61 10.90 -5.12 -20.03
C THR A 61 10.57 -6.61 -20.02
N GLY A 62 9.36 -6.99 -19.61
CA GLY A 62 8.98 -8.37 -19.34
C GLY A 62 9.63 -8.98 -18.09
N SER A 63 10.30 -8.17 -17.25
CA SER A 63 11.01 -8.63 -16.06
C SER A 63 10.52 -7.95 -14.79
N PHE A 64 10.55 -8.67 -13.68
CA PHE A 64 10.35 -8.09 -12.34
C PHE A 64 11.69 -7.78 -11.69
N HIS A 65 11.75 -6.66 -11.00
CA HIS A 65 12.84 -6.31 -10.09
C HIS A 65 12.27 -6.25 -8.68
N ASP A 66 13.03 -6.76 -7.71
CA ASP A 66 12.66 -6.80 -6.29
C ASP A 66 13.71 -6.11 -5.44
N LEU A 67 13.27 -5.71 -4.25
CA LEU A 67 14.16 -5.31 -3.18
C LEU A 67 14.18 -6.45 -2.16
N PRO A 68 15.36 -6.88 -1.69
CA PRO A 68 15.46 -7.71 -0.49
C PRO A 68 14.79 -7.03 0.72
N ASP A 69 14.30 -7.83 1.68
CA ASP A 69 13.53 -7.33 2.82
C ASP A 69 14.32 -6.31 3.66
N ASP A 70 15.61 -6.58 3.91
CA ASP A 70 16.52 -5.66 4.61
C ASP A 70 16.65 -4.31 3.90
N ILE A 71 16.61 -4.31 2.56
CA ILE A 71 16.59 -3.06 1.79
C ILE A 71 15.26 -2.32 1.93
N THR A 72 14.13 -3.03 2.03
CA THR A 72 12.84 -2.37 2.28
C THR A 72 12.77 -1.69 3.66
N ASP A 73 13.45 -2.26 4.66
CA ASP A 73 13.59 -1.64 5.98
C ASP A 73 14.43 -0.38 5.91
N LEU A 74 15.57 -0.41 5.22
CA LEU A 74 16.39 0.80 4.99
C LEU A 74 15.63 1.90 4.23
N VAL A 75 14.79 1.52 3.25
CA VAL A 75 13.91 2.48 2.55
C VAL A 75 12.91 3.10 3.53
N ASN A 76 12.29 2.29 4.41
CA ASN A 76 11.37 2.80 5.41
C ASN A 76 12.09 3.76 6.37
N GLU A 77 13.24 3.38 6.93
CA GLU A 77 14.03 4.21 7.83
C GLU A 77 14.42 5.54 7.19
N ALA A 78 14.87 5.51 5.93
CA ALA A 78 15.24 6.70 5.19
C ALA A 78 14.03 7.63 4.93
N ALA A 79 12.86 7.06 4.62
CA ALA A 79 11.66 7.83 4.27
C ALA A 79 10.85 8.34 5.48
N MET A 80 11.18 7.89 6.70
CA MET A 80 10.43 8.28 7.91
C MET A 80 10.39 9.79 8.11
N ALA A 81 11.50 10.49 7.88
CA ALA A 81 11.58 11.93 8.07
C ALA A 81 10.62 12.68 7.12
N GLU A 82 10.58 12.26 5.86
CA GLU A 82 9.70 12.81 4.83
C GLU A 82 8.23 12.50 5.14
N TRP A 83 7.92 11.26 5.56
CA TRP A 83 6.55 10.89 5.93
C TRP A 83 6.03 11.66 7.15
N HIS A 84 6.88 11.98 8.11
CA HIS A 84 6.52 12.83 9.25
C HIS A 84 6.33 14.30 8.86
N ALA A 85 7.03 14.78 7.84
CA ALA A 85 6.92 16.16 7.36
C ALA A 85 5.61 16.41 6.58
N LEU A 86 4.94 15.36 6.10
CA LEU A 86 3.67 15.50 5.38
C LEU A 86 2.55 16.03 6.30
N PRO A 87 1.74 17.00 5.84
CA PRO A 87 0.54 17.41 6.56
C PRO A 87 -0.37 16.19 6.79
N PRO A 88 -0.83 15.91 8.03
CA PRO A 88 -1.59 14.70 8.30
C PRO A 88 -2.85 14.51 7.43
N PRO A 89 -3.66 15.54 7.10
CA PRO A 89 -4.79 15.36 6.19
C PRO A 89 -4.38 14.92 4.79
N GLU A 90 -3.18 15.29 4.35
CA GLU A 90 -2.65 14.94 3.04
C GLU A 90 -2.25 13.46 2.96
N THR A 91 -1.79 12.85 4.06
CA THR A 91 -1.46 11.42 4.08
C THR A 91 -2.70 10.53 3.92
N VAL A 92 -3.86 10.99 4.42
CA VAL A 92 -5.18 10.35 4.20
C VAL A 92 -5.52 10.36 2.71
N ARG A 93 -5.41 11.52 2.06
CA ARG A 93 -5.67 11.69 0.64
C ARG A 93 -4.74 10.82 -0.21
N LEU A 94 -3.43 10.91 0.04
CA LEU A 94 -2.41 10.14 -0.68
C LEU A 94 -2.63 8.62 -0.55
N CYS A 95 -2.94 8.14 0.66
CA CYS A 95 -3.23 6.72 0.88
C CYS A 95 -4.44 6.25 0.07
N LEU A 96 -5.53 7.01 0.07
CA LEU A 96 -6.73 6.64 -0.67
C LEU A 96 -6.50 6.69 -2.19
N ASP A 97 -5.88 7.76 -2.69
CA ASP A 97 -5.62 7.93 -4.11
C ASP A 97 -4.69 6.83 -4.65
N ALA A 98 -3.63 6.50 -3.92
CA ALA A 98 -2.72 5.41 -4.27
C ALA A 98 -3.43 4.04 -4.25
N ALA A 99 -4.25 3.76 -3.22
CA ALA A 99 -5.00 2.52 -3.13
C ALA A 99 -6.01 2.37 -4.30
N ILE A 100 -6.69 3.46 -4.68
CA ILE A 100 -7.59 3.49 -5.85
C ILE A 100 -6.81 3.24 -7.14
N SER A 101 -5.68 3.93 -7.31
CA SER A 101 -4.86 3.85 -8.52
C SER A 101 -4.27 2.45 -8.71
N VAL A 102 -3.70 1.86 -7.65
CA VAL A 102 -3.09 0.52 -7.73
C VAL A 102 -4.17 -0.56 -7.95
N THR A 103 -5.35 -0.40 -7.35
CA THR A 103 -6.50 -1.29 -7.61
C THR A 103 -6.88 -1.27 -9.08
N ARG A 104 -7.05 -0.07 -9.67
CA ARG A 104 -7.37 0.07 -11.10
C ARG A 104 -6.28 -0.51 -11.99
N ARG A 105 -5.01 -0.39 -11.60
CA ARG A 105 -3.88 -1.00 -12.35
C ARG A 105 -3.98 -2.52 -12.32
N ILE A 106 -4.30 -3.10 -11.16
CA ILE A 106 -4.42 -4.54 -10.94
C ILE A 106 -5.64 -5.13 -11.68
N GLU A 107 -6.78 -4.45 -11.65
CA GLU A 107 -8.00 -4.85 -12.37
C GLU A 107 -7.81 -4.96 -13.89
N ARG A 108 -6.81 -4.25 -14.43
CA ARG A 108 -6.47 -4.24 -15.87
C ARG A 108 -5.36 -5.21 -16.24
N LEU A 109 -4.81 -5.97 -15.30
CA LEU A 109 -3.78 -6.96 -15.60
C LEU A 109 -4.37 -8.08 -16.46
N SER A 110 -3.56 -8.57 -17.41
CA SER A 110 -3.92 -9.76 -18.16
C SER A 110 -3.78 -11.00 -17.27
N SER A 111 -4.47 -12.10 -17.62
CA SER A 111 -4.28 -13.38 -16.92
C SER A 111 -2.82 -13.86 -16.96
N GLN A 112 -2.09 -13.53 -18.03
CA GLN A 112 -0.67 -13.85 -18.16
C GLN A 112 0.19 -13.05 -17.16
N ASP A 113 -0.07 -11.75 -17.00
CA ASP A 113 0.67 -10.92 -16.04
C ASP A 113 0.38 -11.38 -14.60
N ILE A 114 -0.87 -11.72 -14.30
CA ILE A 114 -1.28 -12.26 -13.00
C ILE A 114 -0.55 -13.59 -12.74
N ALA A 115 -0.56 -14.52 -13.70
CA ALA A 115 0.15 -15.79 -13.58
C ALA A 115 1.65 -15.58 -13.35
N ALA A 116 2.29 -14.71 -14.13
CA ALA A 116 3.70 -14.39 -14.00
C ALA A 116 4.06 -13.88 -12.59
N ALA A 117 3.25 -12.99 -12.01
CA ALA A 117 3.47 -12.52 -10.64
C ALA A 117 3.26 -13.65 -9.60
N VAL A 118 2.21 -14.47 -9.76
CA VAL A 118 1.89 -15.55 -8.81
C VAL A 118 2.96 -16.64 -8.81
N GLU A 119 3.31 -17.15 -9.99
CA GLU A 119 4.29 -18.24 -10.17
C GLU A 119 5.68 -17.86 -9.67
N THR A 120 5.96 -16.57 -9.61
CA THR A 120 7.25 -16.05 -9.19
C THR A 120 7.22 -15.42 -7.78
N GLY A 121 6.16 -15.66 -7.00
CA GLY A 121 6.10 -15.32 -5.57
C GLY A 121 5.69 -13.88 -5.25
N ARG A 122 5.20 -13.11 -6.23
CA ARG A 122 4.87 -11.68 -6.09
C ARG A 122 3.39 -11.44 -5.80
N LEU A 123 2.81 -12.29 -4.94
CA LEU A 123 1.38 -12.21 -4.57
C LEU A 123 0.93 -10.80 -4.13
N PRO A 124 1.70 -10.04 -3.34
CA PRO A 124 1.29 -8.68 -2.95
C PRO A 124 1.19 -7.68 -4.11
N MET A 125 1.71 -7.97 -5.32
CA MET A 125 1.54 -7.13 -6.51
C MET A 125 0.18 -7.31 -7.18
N VAL A 126 -0.55 -8.39 -6.86
CA VAL A 126 -1.89 -8.69 -7.39
C VAL A 126 -2.94 -8.62 -6.29
N ASN A 127 -2.60 -9.04 -5.07
CA ASN A 127 -3.45 -8.96 -3.89
C ASN A 127 -2.87 -7.97 -2.86
N ARG A 128 -3.32 -6.70 -2.91
CA ARG A 128 -2.82 -5.66 -2.02
C ARG A 128 -3.25 -5.84 -0.56
N THR A 129 -4.29 -6.63 -0.30
CA THR A 129 -4.76 -6.87 1.08
C THR A 129 -3.69 -7.47 1.97
N LEU A 130 -2.76 -8.24 1.39
CA LEU A 130 -1.60 -8.81 2.07
C LEU A 130 -0.67 -7.73 2.66
N HIS A 131 -0.64 -6.54 2.06
CA HIS A 131 0.08 -5.39 2.61
C HIS A 131 -0.83 -4.50 3.45
N TRP A 132 -2.02 -4.18 2.96
CA TRP A 132 -2.90 -3.22 3.64
C TRP A 132 -3.34 -3.70 5.01
N TYR A 133 -3.87 -4.92 5.13
CA TYR A 133 -4.62 -5.33 6.31
C TYR A 133 -3.81 -5.30 7.60
N PRO A 134 -2.55 -5.78 7.66
CA PRO A 134 -1.73 -5.65 8.87
C PRO A 134 -1.63 -4.20 9.37
N HIS A 135 -1.52 -3.23 8.46
CA HIS A 135 -1.44 -1.81 8.79
C HIS A 135 -2.80 -1.22 9.17
N LEU A 136 -3.87 -1.57 8.46
CA LEU A 136 -5.23 -1.13 8.82
C LEU A 136 -5.61 -1.64 10.21
N ASP A 137 -5.31 -2.91 10.52
CA ASP A 137 -5.56 -3.51 11.84
C ASP A 137 -4.78 -2.77 12.94
N ALA A 138 -3.53 -2.36 12.66
CA ALA A 138 -2.72 -1.61 13.61
C ALA A 138 -3.26 -0.20 13.86
N ILE A 139 -3.73 0.48 12.82
CA ILE A 139 -4.38 1.78 12.93
C ILE A 139 -5.69 1.65 13.71
N ASP A 140 -6.54 0.67 13.38
CA ASP A 140 -7.82 0.43 14.07
C ASP A 140 -7.66 0.27 15.58
N ARG A 141 -6.56 -0.33 16.05
CA ARG A 141 -6.26 -0.51 17.49
C ARG A 141 -5.95 0.77 18.25
N VAL A 142 -5.47 1.82 17.57
CA VAL A 142 -5.00 3.06 18.23
C VAL A 142 -5.86 4.27 17.89
N ALA A 143 -6.56 4.25 16.74
CA ALA A 143 -7.27 5.38 16.18
C ALA A 143 -8.78 5.41 16.48
N ARG A 144 -9.31 4.35 17.09
CA ARG A 144 -10.69 4.25 17.58
C ARG A 144 -10.78 4.56 19.08
#